data_AF-A0A523Y4M8-F1
#
_entry.id   AF-A0A523Y4M8-F1
#
_cell.length_a   1.000
_cell.length_b   1.000
_cell.length_c   1.000
_cell.angle_alpha   90.00
_cell.angle_beta   90.00
_cell.angle_gamma   90.00
#
_symmetry.space_group_name_H-M   'P 1'
#
loop_
_entity.id
_entity.type
_entity.pdbx_description
1 polymer ?
#
loop_
_entity_poly.entity_id
_entity_poly.type
_entity_poly.pdbx_seq_one_letter_code
_entity_poly.pdbx_strand_id
1 'polypeptide(L)' 'PLGAIGLYSATDKIRVGLQQIMAGSRNWEVQYISRKDIFSLTEECAKVTGISYVMDAYKEEALAIIDA' A
#
# COMPACT_ATOMS: atom_id res chain seq x y z
N PRO A 1 29.20 -13.00 11.89
CA PRO A 1 29.24 -12.48 10.49
C PRO A 1 27.98 -12.80 9.65
N LEU A 2 27.33 -13.96 9.81
CA LEU A 2 26.12 -14.34 9.05
C LEU A 2 24.83 -13.62 9.49
N GLY A 3 24.65 -13.36 10.79
CA GLY A 3 23.46 -12.67 11.30
C GLY A 3 23.30 -11.25 10.77
N ALA A 4 24.42 -10.51 10.63
CA ALA A 4 24.42 -9.17 10.05
C ALA A 4 24.03 -9.18 8.56
N ILE A 5 24.50 -10.18 7.80
CA ILE A 5 24.12 -10.37 6.39
C ILE A 5 22.62 -10.68 6.29
N GLY A 6 22.11 -11.57 7.14
CA GLY A 6 20.69 -11.91 7.17
C GLY A 6 19.81 -10.69 7.45
N LEU A 7 20.19 -9.87 8.44
CA LEU A 7 19.49 -8.63 8.77
C LEU A 7 19.52 -7.65 7.59
N TYR A 8 20.70 -7.40 7.02
CA TYR A 8 20.85 -6.50 5.87
C TYR A 8 19.99 -6.94 4.69
N SER A 9 20.02 -8.22 4.32
CA SER A 9 19.21 -8.75 3.21
C SER A 9 17.70 -8.66 3.47
N ALA A 10 17.26 -8.81 4.72
CA ALA A 10 15.85 -8.63 5.09
C ALA A 10 15.44 -7.15 4.98
N THR A 11 16.26 -6.24 5.52
CA THR A 11 16.03 -4.79 5.44
C THR A 11 16.04 -4.30 4.00
N ASP A 12 16.94 -4.81 3.15
CA ASP A 12 17.01 -4.42 1.74
C ASP A 12 15.75 -4.83 0.95
N LYS A 13 15.21 -6.02 1.23
CA LYS A 13 13.92 -6.45 0.65
C LYS A 13 12.76 -5.55 1.08
N ILE A 14 12.70 -5.17 2.36
CA ILE A 14 11.68 -4.25 2.87
C ILE A 14 11.83 -2.88 2.20
N ARG A 15 13.06 -2.38 2.04
CA ARG A 15 13.35 -1.12 1.35
C ARG A 15 12.80 -1.11 -0.08
N VAL A 16 13.08 -2.16 -0.86
CA VAL A 16 12.60 -2.26 -2.25
C VAL A 16 11.07 -2.36 -2.30
N GLY A 17 10.45 -3.15 -1.43
CA GLY A 17 8.99 -3.26 -1.36
C GLY A 17 8.31 -1.92 -1.02
N LEU A 18 8.87 -1.17 -0.07
CA LEU A 18 8.39 0.18 0.26
C LEU A 18 8.52 1.12 -0.93
N GLN A 19 9.63 1.08 -1.67
CA GLN A 19 9.82 1.91 -2.86
C GLN A 19 8.78 1.59 -3.95
N GLN A 20 8.38 0.32 -4.11
CA GLN A 20 7.33 -0.06 -5.04
C GLN A 20 5.97 0.53 -4.63
N ILE A 21 5.63 0.47 -3.35
CA ILE A 21 4.41 1.09 -2.81
C ILE A 21 4.45 2.60 -3.02
N MET A 22 5.58 3.24 -2.67
CA MET A 22 5.78 4.68 -2.82
C MET A 22 5.64 5.13 -4.28
N ALA A 23 6.21 4.38 -5.24
CA ALA A 23 6.07 4.67 -6.66
C ALA A 23 4.62 4.54 -7.14
N GLY A 24 3.90 3.50 -6.69
CA GLY A 24 2.50 3.28 -7.06
C GLY A 24 1.54 4.32 -6.47
N SER A 25 1.79 4.76 -5.24
CA SER A 25 0.97 5.74 -4.51
C SER A 25 1.43 7.20 -4.67
N ARG A 26 2.51 7.44 -5.43
CA ARG A 26 3.11 8.77 -5.65
C ARG A 26 3.57 9.47 -4.36
N ASN A 27 4.07 8.68 -3.42
CA ASN A 27 4.64 9.16 -2.17
C ASN A 27 6.15 9.37 -2.31
N TRP A 28 6.64 10.58 -1.98
CA TRP A 28 8.05 10.95 -2.13
C TRP A 28 8.91 10.57 -0.92
N GLU A 29 8.28 10.33 0.23
CA GLU A 29 8.94 9.95 1.48
C GLU A 29 8.05 8.99 2.27
N VAL A 30 8.66 8.17 3.14
CA VAL A 30 7.95 7.13 3.91
C VAL A 30 6.86 7.70 4.80
N GLN A 31 7.04 8.90 5.33
CA GLN A 31 6.06 9.56 6.20
C GLN A 31 4.74 9.92 5.50
N TYR A 32 4.72 9.95 4.17
CA TYR A 32 3.50 10.22 3.40
C TYR A 32 2.70 8.95 3.09
N ILE A 33 3.28 7.76 3.31
CA ILE A 33 2.56 6.49 3.13
C ILE A 33 1.44 6.37 4.18
N SER A 34 0.26 6.01 3.71
CA SER A 34 -0.95 5.86 4.50
C SER A 34 -1.69 4.55 4.15
N ARG A 35 -2.65 4.16 4.99
CA ARG A 35 -3.52 3.02 4.69
C ARG A 35 -4.45 3.23 3.49
N LYS A 36 -4.57 4.46 2.99
CA LYS A 36 -5.34 4.77 1.77
C LYS A 36 -4.57 4.42 0.49
N ASP A 37 -3.26 4.21 0.60
CA ASP A 37 -2.38 3.86 -0.53
C ASP A 37 -2.47 2.37 -0.92
N ILE A 38 -3.22 1.58 -0.16
CA ILE A 38 -3.41 0.15 -0.36
C ILE A 38 -4.90 -0.19 -0.30
N PHE A 39 -5.26 -1.33 -0.87
CA PHE A 39 -6.63 -1.86 -0.87
C PHE A 39 -6.61 -3.37 -0.66
N SER A 40 -7.70 -3.90 -0.11
CA SER A 40 -7.89 -5.33 0.11
C SER A 40 -8.40 -5.98 -1.17
N LEU A 41 -7.77 -7.10 -1.56
CA LEU A 41 -8.17 -7.87 -2.74
C LEU A 41 -9.37 -8.79 -2.50
N THR A 42 -9.74 -9.03 -1.24
CA THR A 42 -10.90 -9.84 -0.87
C THR A 42 -11.73 -9.14 0.19
N GLU A 43 -13.02 -9.48 0.25
CA GLU A 43 -13.93 -8.93 1.25
C GLU A 43 -13.60 -9.40 2.67
N GLU A 44 -13.10 -10.62 2.85
CA GLU A 44 -12.68 -11.12 4.17
C GLU A 44 -11.50 -10.31 4.70
N CYS A 45 -10.53 -10.00 3.82
CA CYS A 45 -9.41 -9.15 4.17
C CYS A 45 -9.90 -7.75 4.55
N ALA A 46 -10.85 -7.18 3.80
CA ALA A 46 -11.44 -5.89 4.11
C ALA A 46 -12.14 -5.91 5.49
N LYS A 47 -12.94 -6.95 5.77
CA LYS A 47 -13.65 -7.14 7.06
C LYS A 47 -12.71 -7.22 8.25
N VAL A 48 -11.56 -7.90 8.12
CA VAL A 48 -10.60 -8.06 9.21
C VAL A 48 -9.68 -6.85 9.39
N THR A 49 -9.22 -6.25 8.29
CA THR A 49 -8.19 -5.18 8.33
C THR A 49 -8.77 -3.77 8.41
N GLY A 50 -10.04 -3.60 8.01
CA GLY A 50 -10.68 -2.30 7.82
C GLY A 50 -10.13 -1.51 6.62
N ILE A 51 -9.32 -2.13 5.75
CA ILE A 51 -8.87 -1.52 4.50
C ILE A 51 -9.95 -1.74 3.44
N SER A 52 -10.21 -0.71 2.62
CA SER A 52 -11.25 -0.76 1.60
C SER A 52 -11.02 -1.91 0.61
N TYR A 53 -12.10 -2.58 0.23
CA TYR A 53 -12.08 -3.58 -0.82
C TYR A 53 -11.79 -2.93 -2.18
N VAL A 54 -11.09 -3.65 -3.07
CA VAL A 54 -10.63 -3.12 -4.38
C VAL A 54 -11.75 -2.51 -5.22
N MET A 55 -12.98 -3.03 -5.14
CA MET A 55 -14.12 -2.51 -5.90
C MET A 55 -14.71 -1.21 -5.33
N ASP A 56 -14.40 -0.91 -4.06
CA ASP A 56 -14.90 0.27 -3.35
C ASP A 56 -13.82 1.35 -3.23
N ALA A 57 -12.55 1.00 -3.41
CA ALA A 57 -11.44 1.93 -3.38
C ALA A 57 -11.61 3.02 -4.45
N TYR A 58 -11.62 4.30 -4.02
CA TYR A 58 -11.74 5.50 -4.87
C TYR A 58 -13.04 5.60 -5.69
N LYS A 59 -14.06 4.81 -5.36
CA LYS A 59 -15.32 4.75 -6.12
C LYS A 59 -16.10 6.06 -6.07
N GLU A 60 -16.17 6.69 -4.89
CA GLU A 60 -16.90 7.94 -4.71
C GLU A 60 -16.27 9.08 -5.51
N GLU A 61 -14.95 9.23 -5.43
CA GLU A 61 -14.21 10.23 -6.20
C GLU A 61 -14.34 9.99 -7.72
N ALA A 62 -14.28 8.73 -8.15
CA ALA A 62 -14.44 8.37 -9.56
C ALA A 62 -15.85 8.70 -10.09
N LEU A 63 -16.91 8.38 -9.33
CA LEU A 63 -18.28 8.69 -9.71
C LEU A 63 -18.52 10.20 -9.76
N ALA A 64 -17.99 10.95 -8.79
CA ALA A 64 -18.10 12.42 -8.78
C ALA A 64 -17.47 13.08 -10.01
N ILE A 65 -16.44 12.46 -10.63
CA ILE A 65 -15.84 12.95 -11.87
C ILE A 65 -16.67 12.56 -13.11
N ILE A 66 -17.28 11.38 -13.10
CA ILE A 66 -18.09 10.88 -14.23
C ILE A 66 -19.42 11.64 -14.34
N ASP A 67 -20.02 11.98 -13.21
CA ASP A 67 -21.33 12.64 -13.13
C ASP A 67 -21.24 14.19 -13.18
N ALA A 68 -20.03 14.76 -13.27
CA ALA A 68 -19.77 16.21 -13.37
C ALA A 68 -19.82 16.73 -14.82
#